data_AF-A0AAV1KLL2-F1
#
_entry.id   AF-A0AAV1KLL2-F1
#
_cell.length_a   1.000
_cell.length_b   1.000
_cell.length_c   1.000
_cell.angle_alpha   90.00
_cell.angle_beta   90.00
_cell.angle_gamma   90.00
#
_symmetry.space_group_name_H-M   'P 1'
#
loop_
_entity.id
_entity.type
_entity.pdbx_description
1 polymer ?
#
loop_
_entity_poly.entity_id
_entity_poly.type
_entity_poly.pdbx_seq_one_letter_code
_entity_poly.pdbx_strand_id
1 'polypeptide(L)'
;MELTREHFRTIIYNNFRRGLSQDKCLSELVSIYDVEAPSQTTIYRWYAEFRRGRVSLSTVSSAGRPRTAVTPENIAAVRTIILDDRHVTCEQIRAVISIEMTAIQSILHNELCKKASFPLGSPQFVRRAKGGSYRLVPEYSGTLQRREVKCRL
;
A
#
# COMPACT_ATOMS: atom_id res chain seq x y z
N MET A 1 23.80 3.90 8.47
CA MET A 1 22.66 4.18 9.39
C MET A 1 21.56 4.76 8.54
N GLU A 2 20.35 4.21 8.56
CA GLU A 2 19.23 4.77 7.80
C GLU A 2 18.57 5.90 8.60
N LEU A 3 18.67 7.13 8.12
CA LEU A 3 18.01 8.28 8.72
C LEU A 3 16.52 8.27 8.38
N THR A 4 15.70 7.81 9.32
CA THR A 4 14.24 7.87 9.16
C THR A 4 13.70 9.27 9.43
N ARG A 5 12.50 9.58 8.92
CA ARG A 5 11.82 10.87 9.13
C ARG A 5 11.61 11.23 10.60
N GLU A 6 11.58 10.24 11.49
CA GLU A 6 11.43 10.44 12.93
C GLU A 6 12.73 10.95 13.56
N HIS A 7 13.90 10.49 13.08
CA HIS A 7 15.20 10.98 13.53
C HIS A 7 15.33 12.49 13.30
N PHE A 8 14.97 12.97 12.11
CA PHE A 8 15.01 14.41 11.82
C PHE A 8 14.09 15.22 12.74
N ARG A 9 12.93 14.70 13.13
CA ARG A 9 12.03 15.40 14.07
C ARG A 9 12.64 15.50 15.46
N THR A 10 13.30 14.44 15.93
CA THR A 10 14.01 14.44 17.21
C THR A 10 15.12 15.49 17.21
N ILE A 11 15.88 15.60 16.12
CA ILE A 11 16.93 16.62 15.98
C ILE A 11 16.33 18.02 15.98
N ILE A 12 15.27 18.27 15.19
CA ILE A 12 14.56 19.55 15.15
C ILE A 12 14.01 19.91 16.55
N TYR A 13 13.43 18.95 17.27
CA TYR A 13 12.92 19.15 18.62
C TYR A 13 14.03 19.48 19.63
N ASN A 14 15.17 18.80 19.54
CA ASN A 14 16.32 19.10 20.38
C ASN A 14 16.81 20.55 20.14
N ASN A 15 16.94 20.94 18.87
CA ASN A 15 17.33 22.30 18.50
C ASN A 15 16.31 23.36 18.95
N PHE A 16 15.02 23.06 18.88
CA PHE A 16 13.96 23.90 19.44
C PHE A 16 14.09 24.05 20.96
N ARG A 17 14.35 22.96 21.70
CA ARG A 17 14.58 22.99 23.15
C ARG A 17 15.85 23.76 23.53
N ARG A 18 16.86 23.77 22.67
CA ARG A 18 18.09 24.58 22.81
C ARG A 18 17.84 26.07 22.53
N GLY A 19 16.66 26.46 22.08
CA GLY A 19 16.32 27.84 21.74
C GLY A 19 16.94 28.33 20.43
N LEU A 20 17.33 27.42 19.53
CA LEU A 20 17.86 27.80 18.23
C LEU A 20 16.77 28.39 17.33
N SER A 21 17.17 29.36 16.50
CA SER A 21 16.29 29.87 15.45
C SER A 21 16.08 28.80 14.38
N GLN A 22 14.93 28.87 13.71
CA GLN A 22 14.57 28.02 12.57
C GLN A 22 15.65 28.03 11.48
N ASP A 23 16.21 29.20 11.19
CA ASP A 23 17.24 29.37 10.15
C ASP A 23 18.57 28.73 10.53
N LYS A 24 18.97 28.86 11.80
CA LYS A 24 20.17 28.20 12.33
C LYS A 24 20.02 26.68 12.31
N CYS A 25 18.82 26.18 12.65
CA CYS A 25 18.51 24.76 12.58
C CYS A 25 18.56 24.23 11.14
N LEU A 26 18.08 25.02 10.16
CA LEU A 26 18.17 24.67 8.75
C LEU A 26 19.63 24.59 8.30
N SER A 27 20.44 25.61 8.61
CA SER A 27 21.86 25.63 8.21
C SER A 27 22.65 24.47 8.82
N GLU A 28 22.37 24.10 10.08
CA GLU A 28 23.03 22.98 10.75
C GLU A 28 22.63 21.64 10.12
N LEU A 29 21.33 21.44 9.84
CA LEU A 29 20.83 20.23 9.20
C LEU A 29 21.37 20.05 7.78
N VAL A 30 21.41 21.13 6.98
CA VAL A 30 21.97 21.09 5.62
C VAL A 30 23.47 20.83 5.68
N SER A 31 24.20 21.46 6.62
CA SER A 31 25.64 21.24 6.76
C SER A 31 26.02 19.80 7.16
N ILE A 32 25.16 19.11 7.92
CA ILE A 32 25.45 17.76 8.43
C ILE A 32 24.94 16.68 7.46
N TYR A 33 23.74 16.86 6.90
CA TYR A 33 23.03 15.81 6.17
C TYR A 33 22.87 16.09 4.67
N ASP A 34 23.12 17.33 4.22
CA ASP A 34 23.06 17.77 2.83
C ASP A 34 21.82 17.24 2.08
N VAL A 35 22.00 16.22 1.23
CA VAL A 35 20.93 15.60 0.43
C VAL A 35 19.84 14.94 1.27
N GLU A 36 20.17 14.39 2.44
CA GLU A 36 19.22 13.72 3.32
C GLU A 36 18.49 14.71 4.25
N ALA A 37 18.88 15.99 4.25
CA ALA A 37 18.31 16.98 5.13
C ALA A 37 16.81 17.21 4.85
N PRO A 38 15.98 17.41 5.89
CA PRO A 38 14.58 17.74 5.71
C PRO A 38 14.45 19.12 5.08
N SER A 39 13.44 19.29 4.22
CA SER A 39 13.17 20.58 3.57
C SER A 39 12.88 21.69 4.59
N GLN A 40 13.21 22.93 4.23
CA GLN A 40 12.94 24.12 5.03
C GLN A 40 11.48 24.18 5.51
N THR A 41 10.53 23.92 4.61
CA THR A 41 9.10 23.90 4.94
C THR A 41 8.76 22.89 6.03
N THR A 42 9.42 21.73 6.02
CA THR A 42 9.23 20.69 7.03
C THR A 42 9.72 21.17 8.40
N ILE A 43 10.92 21.77 8.46
CA ILE A 43 11.50 22.32 9.69
C ILE A 43 10.58 23.40 10.28
N TYR A 44 10.15 24.35 9.45
CA TYR A 44 9.30 25.47 9.89
C TYR A 44 7.96 24.98 10.41
N ARG A 45 7.34 24.01 9.73
CA ARG A 45 6.09 23.37 10.19
C ARG A 45 6.27 22.74 11.56
N TRP A 46 7.35 21.99 11.79
CA TRP A 46 7.61 21.36 13.08
C TRP A 46 7.87 22.38 14.19
N TYR A 47 8.62 23.45 13.90
CA TYR A 47 8.77 24.54 14.87
C TYR A 47 7.44 25.19 15.25
N ALA A 48 6.53 25.38 14.28
CA ALA A 48 5.20 25.91 14.58
C ALA A 48 4.38 24.94 15.45
N GLU A 49 4.46 23.63 15.20
CA GLU A 49 3.81 22.61 16.01
C GLU A 49 4.39 22.52 17.42
N PHE A 50 5.71 22.66 17.58
CA PHE A 50 6.36 22.69 18.89
C PHE A 50 5.98 23.94 19.68
N ARG A 51 5.87 25.11 19.03
CA ARG A 51 5.32 26.33 19.64
C ARG A 51 3.87 26.16 20.10
N ARG A 52 3.09 25.33 19.41
CA ARG A 52 1.71 24.98 19.80
C ARG A 52 1.63 23.96 20.95
N GLY A 53 2.77 23.51 21.49
CA GLY A 53 2.83 22.58 22.62
C GLY A 53 2.75 21.10 22.24
N ARG A 54 2.94 20.74 20.96
CA ARG A 54 2.95 19.34 20.53
C ARG A 54 4.25 18.65 20.96
N VAL A 55 4.15 17.55 21.71
CA VAL A 55 5.31 16.76 22.18
C VAL A 55 5.47 15.44 21.42
N SER A 56 4.46 15.00 20.67
CA SER A 56 4.50 13.75 19.91
C SER A 56 5.38 13.85 18.66
N LEU A 57 6.48 13.11 18.65
CA LEU A 57 7.44 13.03 17.53
C LEU A 57 7.06 11.96 16.48
N SER A 58 6.34 10.92 16.92
CA SER A 58 5.86 9.88 16.03
C SER A 58 4.85 10.44 15.04
N THR A 59 4.92 9.99 13.79
CA THR A 59 3.70 10.02 13.00
C THR A 59 2.75 9.07 13.72
N VAL A 60 1.65 9.57 14.28
CA VAL A 60 0.45 8.74 14.31
C VAL A 60 0.31 8.31 12.87
N SER A 61 0.54 7.01 12.58
CA SER A 61 0.20 6.48 11.27
C SER A 61 -1.24 6.89 11.13
N SER A 62 -1.51 7.85 10.24
CA SER A 62 -2.88 8.19 9.93
C SER A 62 -3.36 6.96 9.22
N ALA A 63 -3.88 6.00 10.01
CA ALA A 63 -4.86 5.06 9.56
C ALA A 63 -5.95 5.99 9.02
N GLY A 64 -5.84 6.32 7.74
CA GLY A 64 -6.80 7.16 7.06
C GLY A 64 -8.17 6.63 7.39
N ARG A 65 -9.14 7.54 7.56
CA ARG A 65 -10.51 7.27 8.01
C ARG A 65 -10.88 5.79 7.80
N PRO A 66 -10.97 4.96 8.87
CA PRO A 66 -11.46 3.61 8.69
C PRO A 66 -12.80 3.75 7.99
N ARG A 67 -12.92 3.19 6.78
CA ARG A 67 -14.20 3.18 6.08
C ARG A 67 -15.13 2.40 7.00
N THR A 68 -16.05 3.10 7.65
CA THR A 68 -16.96 2.57 8.68
C THR A 68 -17.75 1.34 8.19
N ALA A 69 -17.80 1.14 6.87
CA ALA A 69 -18.44 0.02 6.20
C ALA A 69 -17.54 -1.23 6.02
N VAL A 70 -16.22 -1.14 6.20
CA VAL A 70 -15.25 -2.23 5.97
C VAL A 70 -14.83 -2.83 7.31
N THR A 71 -15.79 -3.47 7.99
CA THR A 71 -15.53 -4.27 9.19
C THR A 71 -15.07 -5.68 8.79
N PRO A 72 -14.30 -6.40 9.63
CA PRO A 72 -13.85 -7.76 9.30
C PRO A 72 -15.01 -8.74 9.06
N GLU A 73 -16.14 -8.54 9.73
CA GLU A 73 -17.38 -9.31 9.53
C GLU A 73 -17.93 -9.13 8.12
N ASN A 74 -17.98 -7.88 7.65
CA ASN A 74 -18.45 -7.53 6.31
C ASN A 74 -17.51 -8.08 5.22
N ILE A 75 -16.20 -8.07 5.46
CA ILE A 75 -15.20 -8.67 4.56
C ILE A 75 -15.42 -10.19 4.47
N ALA A 76 -15.64 -10.85 5.60
CA ALA A 76 -15.89 -12.30 5.64
C ALA A 76 -17.18 -12.66 4.88
N ALA A 77 -18.26 -11.90 5.09
CA ALA A 77 -19.53 -12.09 4.40
C ALA A 77 -19.43 -11.89 2.88
N VAL A 78 -18.72 -10.85 2.43
CA VAL A 78 -18.46 -10.64 0.99
C VAL A 78 -17.65 -11.81 0.41
N ARG A 79 -16.64 -12.31 1.14
CA ARG A 79 -15.83 -13.45 0.70
C ARG A 79 -16.66 -14.73 0.60
N THR A 80 -17.57 -15.01 1.54
CA THR A 80 -18.43 -16.20 1.46
C THR A 80 -19.36 -16.15 0.26
N ILE A 81 -19.94 -14.99 -0.05
CA ILE A 81 -20.82 -14.83 -1.23
C ILE A 81 -20.06 -15.07 -2.53
N ILE A 82 -18.82 -14.57 -2.64
CA ILE A 82 -17.98 -14.74 -3.84
C ILE A 82 -17.47 -16.19 -3.98
N LEU A 83 -17.24 -16.88 -2.86
CA LEU A 83 -16.86 -18.28 -2.86
C LEU A 83 -18.03 -19.19 -3.28
N ASP A 84 -19.25 -18.83 -2.89
CA ASP A 84 -20.47 -19.54 -3.26
C ASP A 84 -20.82 -19.33 -4.74
N ASP A 85 -20.85 -18.07 -5.20
CA ASP A 85 -21.01 -17.72 -6.61
C ASP A 85 -19.97 -16.69 -7.08
N ARG A 86 -19.21 -17.07 -8.11
CA ARG A 86 -18.13 -16.24 -8.67
C ARG A 86 -18.63 -15.21 -9.69
N HIS A 87 -19.90 -15.29 -10.11
CA HIS A 87 -20.52 -14.36 -11.05
C HIS A 87 -21.38 -13.29 -10.36
N VAL A 88 -21.32 -13.20 -9.03
CA VAL A 88 -22.11 -12.24 -8.26
C VAL A 88 -21.69 -10.80 -8.59
N THR A 89 -22.70 -9.98 -8.89
CA THR A 89 -22.55 -8.55 -9.15
C THR A 89 -22.52 -7.75 -7.84
N CYS A 90 -21.89 -6.57 -7.85
CA CYS A 90 -21.84 -5.71 -6.67
C CYS A 90 -23.24 -5.35 -6.14
N GLU A 91 -24.25 -5.32 -7.00
CA GLU A 91 -25.66 -5.09 -6.65
C GLU A 91 -26.26 -6.23 -5.83
N GLN A 92 -25.97 -7.48 -6.19
CA GLN A 92 -26.42 -8.65 -5.44
C GLN A 92 -25.74 -8.72 -4.07
N ILE A 93 -24.45 -8.40 -3.99
CA ILE A 93 -23.72 -8.32 -2.71
C ILE A 93 -24.31 -7.24 -1.81
N ARG A 94 -24.66 -6.08 -2.40
CA ARG A 94 -25.34 -5.00 -1.68
C ARG A 94 -26.69 -5.45 -1.14
N ALA A 95 -27.48 -6.18 -1.92
CA ALA A 95 -28.78 -6.67 -1.47
C ALA A 95 -28.69 -7.61 -0.26
N VAL A 96 -27.59 -8.38 -0.15
CA VAL A 96 -27.41 -9.34 0.94
C VAL A 96 -26.84 -8.69 2.21
N ILE A 97 -25.84 -7.82 2.09
CA ILE A 97 -25.10 -7.28 3.25
C ILE A 97 -25.49 -5.83 3.56
N SER A 98 -26.29 -5.17 2.71
CA SER A 98 -26.75 -3.78 2.88
C SER A 98 -25.63 -2.76 3.11
N ILE A 99 -24.49 -2.98 2.44
CA ILE A 99 -23.32 -2.09 2.51
C ILE A 99 -23.32 -1.11 1.35
N GLU A 100 -22.74 0.08 1.55
CA GLU A 100 -22.48 1.00 0.45
C GLU A 100 -21.63 0.39 -0.68
N MET A 101 -22.04 0.67 -1.92
CA MET A 101 -21.35 0.21 -3.13
C MET A 101 -19.85 0.53 -3.12
N THR A 102 -19.48 1.71 -2.62
CA THR A 102 -18.10 2.19 -2.54
C THR A 102 -17.22 1.32 -1.65
N ALA A 103 -17.79 0.74 -0.59
CA ALA A 103 -17.10 -0.15 0.32
C ALA A 103 -16.97 -1.56 -0.26
N ILE A 104 -18.00 -2.07 -0.95
CA ILE A 104 -17.93 -3.35 -1.69
C ILE A 104 -16.81 -3.28 -2.75
N GLN A 105 -16.78 -2.23 -3.57
CA GLN A 105 -15.71 -2.03 -4.56
C GLN A 105 -14.32 -1.98 -3.93
N SER A 106 -14.19 -1.36 -2.75
CA SER A 106 -12.91 -1.27 -2.04
C SER A 106 -12.49 -2.59 -1.41
N ILE A 107 -13.44 -3.40 -0.93
CA ILE A 107 -13.18 -4.76 -0.43
C ILE A 107 -12.73 -5.65 -1.59
N LEU A 108 -13.46 -5.64 -2.71
CA LEU A 108 -13.09 -6.38 -3.92
C LEU A 108 -11.67 -6.01 -4.39
N HIS A 109 -11.37 -4.71 -4.50
CA HIS A 109 -10.07 -4.23 -4.95
C HIS A 109 -8.94 -4.52 -3.95
N ASN A 110 -9.15 -4.33 -2.64
CA ASN A 110 -8.09 -4.51 -1.65
C ASN A 110 -7.83 -5.98 -1.29
N GLU A 111 -8.87 -6.82 -1.24
CA GLU A 111 -8.78 -8.20 -0.75
C GLU A 111 -8.57 -9.23 -1.87
N LEU A 112 -9.08 -8.97 -3.07
CA LEU A 112 -9.01 -9.92 -4.19
C LEU A 112 -7.93 -9.55 -5.21
N CYS A 113 -7.72 -8.27 -5.53
CA CYS A 113 -6.65 -7.89 -6.48
C CYS A 113 -5.23 -8.01 -5.91
N LYS A 114 -5.04 -7.98 -4.58
CA LYS A 114 -3.70 -8.15 -3.98
C LYS A 114 -3.21 -9.60 -3.94
N LYS A 115 -4.09 -10.60 -4.16
CA LYS A 115 -3.71 -12.02 -4.21
C LYS A 115 -3.35 -12.51 -5.62
N ALA A 116 -3.43 -11.66 -6.64
CA ALA A 116 -2.87 -11.94 -7.95
C ALA A 116 -1.37 -11.59 -7.97
N SER A 117 -0.56 -12.24 -7.12
CA SER A 117 0.84 -12.43 -7.48
C SER A 117 0.84 -13.44 -8.62
N PHE A 118 0.82 -12.96 -9.86
CA PHE A 118 1.21 -13.79 -10.99
C PHE A 118 2.66 -14.20 -10.75
N PRO A 119 2.99 -15.49 -10.58
CA PRO A 119 4.32 -15.90 -10.98
C PRO A 119 4.28 -15.81 -12.50
N LEU A 120 4.74 -14.69 -13.05
CA LEU A 120 5.29 -14.68 -14.40
C LEU A 120 6.58 -15.52 -14.33
N GLY A 121 6.44 -16.82 -14.12
CA GLY A 121 7.46 -17.78 -14.49
C GLY A 121 7.57 -17.66 -15.99
N SER A 122 8.69 -17.11 -16.46
CA SER A 122 9.04 -17.05 -17.87
C SER A 122 8.80 -18.42 -18.50
N PRO A 123 8.03 -18.54 -19.60
CA PRO A 123 7.78 -19.83 -20.22
C PRO A 123 9.10 -20.49 -20.61
N GLN A 124 9.33 -21.73 -20.19
CA GLN A 124 10.44 -22.51 -20.74
C GLN A 124 10.02 -22.97 -22.15
N PHE A 125 10.71 -22.46 -23.16
CA PHE A 125 10.47 -22.88 -24.54
C PHE A 125 11.30 -24.13 -24.84
N VAL A 126 10.62 -25.25 -25.08
CA VAL A 126 11.27 -26.49 -25.52
C VAL A 126 11.16 -26.63 -27.04
N ARG A 127 12.20 -27.21 -27.66
CA ARG A 127 12.19 -27.54 -29.09
C ARG A 127 11.52 -28.90 -29.29
N ARG A 128 10.35 -28.92 -29.93
CA ARG A 128 9.74 -30.18 -30.40
C ARG A 128 9.89 -30.30 -31.92
N ALA A 129 10.38 -31.46 -32.36
CA ALA A 129 10.46 -31.78 -33.78
C ALA A 129 9.12 -32.33 -34.27
N LYS A 130 8.59 -31.77 -35.36
CA LYS A 130 7.46 -32.34 -36.10
C LYS A 130 7.79 -32.25 -37.59
N GLY A 131 7.86 -33.41 -38.26
CA GLY A 131 8.07 -33.49 -39.71
C GLY A 131 9.30 -32.73 -40.21
N GLY A 132 10.47 -32.95 -39.59
CA GLY A 132 11.74 -32.32 -40.02
C GLY A 132 11.92 -30.85 -39.62
N SER A 133 10.96 -30.23 -38.92
CA SER A 133 11.05 -28.83 -38.45
C SER A 133 10.98 -28.74 -36.92
N TYR A 134 11.81 -27.88 -36.33
CA TYR A 134 11.81 -27.59 -34.90
C TYR A 134 10.90 -26.40 -34.61
N ARG A 135 9.88 -26.59 -33.77
CA ARG A 135 9.04 -25.49 -33.25
C ARG A 135 9.31 -25.30 -31.77
N LEU A 136 9.53 -24.05 -31.36
CA LEU A 136 9.58 -23.67 -29.95
C LEU A 136 8.15 -23.64 -29.41
N VAL A 137 7.84 -24.51 -28.45
CA VAL A 137 6.55 -24.54 -27.77
C VAL A 137 6.75 -24.21 -26.30
N PRO A 138 5.93 -23.31 -25.71
CA PRO A 138 6.00 -23.03 -24.28
C PRO A 138 5.53 -24.25 -23.50
N GLU A 139 6.38 -24.78 -22.61
CA GLU A 139 5.99 -25.75 -21.58
C GLU A 139 5.88 -25.02 -20.24
N TYR A 140 4.73 -25.20 -19.59
CA TYR A 140 4.49 -24.73 -18.23
C TYR A 140 4.53 -25.95 -17.31
N SER A 141 5.49 -25.99 -16.39
CA SER A 141 5.60 -27.06 -15.41
C SER A 141 4.53 -26.89 -14.32
N GLY A 142 3.44 -27.66 -14.43
CA GLY A 142 2.46 -27.81 -13.36
C GLY A 142 1.02 -27.91 -13.86
N THR A 143 0.29 -28.92 -13.36
CA THR A 143 -1.16 -29.06 -13.50
C THR A 143 -1.86 -27.99 -12.64
N LEU A 144 -1.82 -26.75 -13.08
CA LEU A 144 -2.63 -25.68 -12.51
C LEU A 144 -3.77 -25.37 -13.46
N GLN A 145 -4.94 -25.91 -13.11
CA GLN A 145 -6.22 -25.54 -13.70
C GLN A 145 -6.43 -24.03 -13.45
N ARG A 146 -5.99 -23.21 -14.40
CA ARG A 146 -6.35 -21.81 -14.52
C ARG A 146 -7.87 -21.70 -14.55
N ARG A 147 -8.48 -21.23 -13.46
CA ARG A 147 -9.81 -20.64 -13.50
C ARG A 147 -9.68 -19.22 -12.98
N GLU A 148 -9.45 -18.31 -13.92
CA GLU A 148 -9.36 -16.87 -13.70
C GLU A 148 -10.63 -16.38 -12.99
N VAL A 149 -10.46 -15.61 -11.91
CA VAL A 149 -11.56 -14.93 -11.23
C VAL A 149 -11.77 -13.61 -11.96
N LYS A 150 -12.67 -13.61 -12.94
CA LYS A 150 -13.08 -12.40 -13.65
C LYS A 150 -14.35 -11.87 -13.00
N CYS A 151 -14.22 -11.11 -11.91
CA CYS A 151 -15.31 -10.30 -11.41
C CYS A 151 -15.53 -9.15 -12.40
N ARG A 152 -16.75 -9.06 -12.94
CA ARG A 152 -17.17 -7.95 -13.81
C ARG A 152 -17.52 -6.78 -12.89
N LEU A 153 -16.68 -5.74 -12.89
CA LEU A 153 -16.97 -4.45 -12.28
C LEU A 153 -18.00 -3.69 -13.11
#